data_AF-A0A3A6TGY6-F1
#
_entry.id   AF-A0A3A6TGY6-F1
#
_cell.length_a   1.000
_cell.length_b   1.000
_cell.length_c   1.000
_cell.angle_alpha   90.00
_cell.angle_beta   90.00
_cell.angle_gamma   90.00
#
_symmetry.space_group_name_H-M   'P 1'
#
loop_
_entity.id
_entity.type
_entity.pdbx_description
1 polymer ?
#
loop_
_entity_poly.entity_id
_entity_poly.type
_entity_poly.pdbx_seq_one_letter_code
_entity_poly.pdbx_strand_id
1 'polypeptide(L)'
;MAHGVITDNWSLQDISDLLLNGMDETVVKEIVVDDRQHYYCDRLQACIQTEALFDFMTDVVLRDEIIVDQSFEHSWFSAQSPLIKEKKENRLK
;
A
#
# COMPACT_ATOMS: atom_id res chain seq x y z
N MET A 1 6.01 17.11 1.50
CA MET A 1 4.56 17.33 1.46
C MET A 1 3.92 15.96 1.38
N ALA A 2 3.63 15.34 2.52
CA ALA A 2 2.89 14.08 2.54
C ALA A 2 1.42 14.44 2.33
N HIS A 3 0.97 14.51 1.07
CA HIS A 3 -0.44 14.23 0.80
C HIS A 3 -0.62 12.81 1.31
N GLY A 4 -1.34 12.65 2.41
CA GLY A 4 -1.61 11.32 2.96
C GLY A 4 -2.43 10.57 1.93
N VAL A 5 -1.76 9.80 1.08
CA VAL A 5 -2.40 8.73 0.33
C VAL A 5 -2.99 7.83 1.41
N ILE A 6 -4.30 7.66 1.37
CA ILE A 6 -4.99 6.73 2.25
C ILE A 6 -5.24 5.55 1.36
N THR A 7 -4.59 4.43 1.66
CA THR A 7 -4.93 3.16 1.01
C THR A 7 -6.43 2.90 1.23
N ASP A 8 -7.17 2.84 0.13
CA ASP A 8 -8.61 2.60 0.11
C ASP A 8 -8.93 1.11 -0.12
N ASN A 9 -10.21 0.76 -0.13
CA ASN A 9 -10.62 -0.62 -0.32
C ASN A 9 -10.29 -1.15 -1.72
N TRP A 10 -10.23 -0.30 -2.73
CA TRP A 10 -9.95 -0.70 -4.11
C TRP A 10 -8.46 -1.01 -4.32
N SER A 11 -7.59 -0.15 -3.83
CA SER A 11 -6.15 -0.40 -3.78
C SER A 11 -5.81 -1.66 -2.98
N LEU A 12 -6.48 -1.93 -1.85
CA LEU A 12 -6.31 -3.21 -1.13
C LEU A 12 -6.74 -4.42 -1.94
N GLN A 13 -7.81 -4.29 -2.74
CA GLN A 13 -8.25 -5.36 -3.64
C GLN A 13 -7.23 -5.61 -4.76
N ASP A 14 -6.70 -4.54 -5.36
CA ASP A 14 -5.66 -4.63 -6.41
C ASP A 14 -4.37 -5.25 -5.86
N ILE A 15 -3.96 -4.88 -4.65
CA ILE A 15 -2.81 -5.48 -3.96
C ILE A 15 -3.08 -6.96 -3.66
N SER A 16 -4.26 -7.30 -3.15
CA SER A 16 -4.62 -8.69 -2.86
C SER A 16 -4.58 -9.55 -4.12
N ASP A 17 -5.10 -9.04 -5.23
CA ASP A 17 -5.09 -9.76 -6.51
C ASP A 17 -3.66 -9.94 -7.03
N LEU A 18 -2.85 -8.87 -6.99
CA LEU A 18 -1.42 -8.90 -7.33
C LEU A 18 -0.65 -9.97 -6.54
N LEU A 19 -0.89 -10.06 -5.22
CA LEU A 19 -0.18 -10.99 -4.35
C LEU A 19 -0.60 -12.45 -4.56
N LEU A 20 -1.84 -12.70 -4.98
CA LEU A 20 -2.37 -14.04 -5.20
C LEU A 20 -2.09 -14.57 -6.60
N ASN A 21 -2.21 -13.70 -7.62
CA ASN A 21 -2.23 -14.09 -9.03
C ASN A 21 -1.03 -13.57 -9.82
N GLY A 22 -0.19 -12.70 -9.25
CA GLY A 22 0.88 -12.01 -9.95
C GLY A 22 0.40 -10.77 -10.70
N MET A 23 1.27 -10.19 -11.54
CA MET A 23 0.95 -8.97 -12.29
C MET A 23 -0.13 -9.23 -13.34
N ASP A 24 -1.15 -8.37 -13.36
CA ASP A 24 -2.20 -8.43 -14.37
C ASP A 24 -1.83 -7.62 -15.63
N GLU A 25 -1.60 -8.32 -16.74
CA GLU A 25 -1.29 -7.72 -18.05
C GLU A 25 -2.53 -7.21 -18.81
N THR A 26 -3.72 -7.26 -18.22
CA THR A 26 -4.93 -6.72 -18.84
C THR A 26 -4.85 -5.21 -19.03
N VAL A 27 -5.52 -4.74 -20.09
CA VAL A 27 -5.66 -3.30 -20.37
C VAL A 27 -6.97 -2.82 -19.78
N VAL A 28 -6.89 -1.77 -18.96
CA VAL A 28 -8.03 -1.07 -18.35
C VAL A 28 -8.11 0.37 -18.86
N LYS A 29 -9.25 1.01 -18.58
CA LYS A 29 -9.52 2.40 -18.98
C LYS A 29 -9.38 3.34 -17.79
N GLU A 30 -8.33 4.15 -17.81
CA GLU A 30 -8.13 5.24 -16.85
C GLU A 30 -8.95 6.46 -17.27
N ILE A 31 -9.62 7.11 -16.32
CA ILE A 31 -10.31 8.39 -16.53
C ILE A 31 -9.30 9.52 -16.38
N VAL A 32 -9.06 10.26 -17.45
CA VAL A 32 -8.22 11.47 -17.44
C VAL A 32 -9.13 12.68 -17.52
N VAL A 33 -8.94 13.65 -16.63
CA VAL A 33 -9.71 14.90 -16.57
C VAL A 33 -8.81 16.05 -16.99
N ASP A 34 -9.19 16.76 -18.05
CA ASP A 34 -8.46 17.93 -18.56
C ASP A 34 -9.44 19.07 -18.89
N ASP A 35 -9.16 20.26 -18.35
CA ASP A 35 -9.90 21.52 -18.52
C ASP A 35 -11.43 21.37 -18.78
N ARG A 36 -12.13 20.69 -17.84
CA ARG A 36 -13.59 20.41 -17.83
C ARG A 36 -14.08 19.34 -18.82
N GLN A 37 -13.19 18.60 -19.45
CA GLN A 37 -13.49 17.41 -20.25
C GLN A 37 -12.91 16.17 -19.57
N HIS A 38 -13.47 15.00 -19.89
CA HIS A 38 -12.91 13.72 -19.48
C HIS A 38 -12.79 12.80 -20.67
N TYR A 39 -11.75 11.97 -20.67
CA TYR A 39 -11.57 10.92 -21.67
C TYR A 39 -10.99 9.67 -21.01
N TYR A 40 -11.10 8.55 -21.72
CA TYR A 40 -10.58 7.28 -21.28
C TYR A 40 -9.28 6.96 -22.00
N CYS A 41 -8.22 6.68 -21.23
CA CYS A 41 -6.93 6.25 -21.75
C CYS A 41 -6.70 4.78 -21.43
N ASP A 42 -6.04 4.05 -22.32
CA ASP A 42 -5.61 2.67 -22.04
C ASP A 42 -4.42 2.68 -21.08
N ARG A 43 -4.51 1.86 -20.03
CA ARG A 43 -3.45 1.63 -19.05
C ARG A 43 -3.38 0.15 -18.70
N LEU A 44 -2.18 -0.35 -18.38
CA LEU A 44 -2.03 -1.72 -17.90
C LEU A 44 -2.46 -1.80 -16.42
N GLN A 45 -3.23 -2.84 -16.08
CA GLN A 45 -3.64 -3.10 -14.70
C GLN A 45 -2.42 -3.29 -13.78
N ALA A 46 -1.37 -3.94 -14.28
CA ALA A 46 -0.09 -4.09 -13.57
C ALA A 46 0.50 -2.75 -13.11
N CYS A 47 0.30 -1.65 -13.85
CA CYS A 47 0.77 -0.33 -13.44
C CYS A 47 0.01 0.17 -12.20
N ILE A 48 -1.32 0.00 -12.19
CA ILE A 48 -2.19 0.40 -11.07
C ILE A 48 -1.88 -0.45 -9.83
N GLN A 49 -1.78 -1.76 -10.00
CA GLN A 49 -1.41 -2.69 -8.92
C GLN A 49 -0.05 -2.33 -8.31
N THR A 50 0.92 -1.97 -9.15
CA THR A 50 2.26 -1.58 -8.71
C THR A 50 2.23 -0.27 -7.93
N GLU A 51 1.53 0.74 -8.45
CA GLU A 51 1.34 2.03 -7.78
C GLU A 51 0.69 1.84 -6.40
N ALA A 52 -0.43 1.11 -6.35
CA ALA A 52 -1.13 0.79 -5.10
C ALA A 52 -0.21 0.10 -4.08
N LEU A 53 0.61 -0.86 -4.52
CA LEU A 53 1.56 -1.55 -3.65
C LEU A 53 2.63 -0.60 -3.09
N PHE A 54 3.22 0.26 -3.92
CA PHE A 54 4.23 1.22 -3.47
C PHE A 54 3.66 2.27 -2.53
N ASP A 55 2.46 2.76 -2.80
CA ASP A 55 1.76 3.70 -1.92
C ASP A 55 1.45 3.04 -0.58
N PHE A 56 0.93 1.81 -0.58
CA PHE A 56 0.66 1.05 0.64
C PHE A 56 1.93 0.78 1.45
N MET A 57 3.03 0.37 0.81
CA MET A 57 4.31 0.18 1.50
C MET A 57 4.83 1.49 2.08
N THR A 58 4.70 2.60 1.35
CA THR A 58 5.11 3.93 1.81
C THR A 58 4.28 4.33 3.02
N ASP A 59 2.97 4.09 2.98
CA ASP A 59 2.06 4.29 4.11
C ASP A 59 2.46 3.46 5.33
N VAL A 60 2.75 2.17 5.16
CA VAL A 60 3.08 1.30 6.29
C VAL A 60 4.48 1.57 6.84
N VAL A 61 5.47 1.81 5.98
CA VAL A 61 6.87 1.92 6.38
C VAL A 61 7.24 3.34 6.86
N LEU A 62 6.67 4.37 6.25
CA LEU A 62 7.02 5.76 6.57
C LEU A 62 6.08 6.41 7.59
N ARG A 63 5.00 5.74 8.02
CA ARG A 63 4.15 6.29 9.08
C ARG A 63 4.82 6.14 10.45
N ASP A 64 4.93 7.27 11.15
CA ASP A 64 5.42 7.33 12.52
C ASP A 64 4.48 6.61 13.51
N GLU A 65 3.16 6.66 13.26
CA GLU A 65 2.14 6.05 14.11
C GLU A 65 1.12 5.28 13.26
N ILE A 66 0.92 4.00 13.59
CA ILE A 66 -0.13 3.15 13.00
C ILE A 66 -1.11 2.81 14.12
N ILE A 67 -2.36 3.24 13.96
CA ILE A 67 -3.44 2.90 14.90
C ILE A 67 -4.00 1.54 14.49
N VAL A 68 -3.92 0.58 15.41
CA VAL A 68 -4.44 -0.77 15.21
C VAL A 68 -5.47 -1.09 16.28
N ASP A 69 -6.50 -1.82 15.91
CA ASP A 69 -7.40 -2.40 16.90
C ASP A 69 -6.64 -3.44 17.73
N GLN A 70 -6.85 -3.41 19.05
CA GLN A 70 -6.17 -4.28 20.01
C GLN A 70 -6.31 -5.76 19.65
N SER A 71 -7.42 -6.17 19.05
CA SER A 71 -7.64 -7.55 18.59
C SER A 71 -6.63 -8.00 17.52
N PHE A 72 -6.07 -7.07 16.75
CA PHE A 72 -5.09 -7.31 15.68
C PHE A 72 -3.66 -6.92 16.06
N GLU A 73 -3.40 -6.58 17.32
CA GLU A 73 -2.08 -6.23 17.83
C GLU A 73 -1.06 -7.35 17.55
N HIS A 74 -1.47 -8.62 17.67
CA HIS A 74 -0.63 -9.79 17.42
C HIS A 74 0.01 -9.81 16.01
N SER A 75 -0.66 -9.28 14.99
CA SER A 75 -0.14 -9.23 13.60
C SER A 75 1.05 -8.28 13.46
N TRP A 76 1.14 -7.28 14.33
CA TRP A 76 2.20 -6.26 14.31
C TRP A 76 3.32 -6.58 15.32
N PHE A 77 2.97 -7.16 16.46
CA PHE A 77 3.90 -7.38 17.57
C PHE A 77 4.43 -8.81 17.71
N SER A 78 3.96 -9.79 16.90
CA SER A 78 4.49 -11.16 16.97
C SER A 78 5.91 -11.29 16.37
N ALA A 79 6.88 -11.07 17.26
CA ALA A 79 8.20 -11.71 17.45
C ALA A 79 9.17 -12.06 16.30
N GLN A 80 8.86 -11.90 15.01
CA GLN A 80 9.83 -12.07 13.93
C GLN A 80 9.99 -10.86 13.02
N SER A 81 9.39 -9.72 13.37
CA SER A 81 9.66 -8.47 12.66
C SER A 81 11.11 -8.01 12.91
N PRO A 82 11.93 -7.79 11.86
CA PRO A 82 13.29 -7.25 11.98
C PRO A 82 13.33 -5.92 12.75
N LEU A 83 12.24 -5.14 12.68
CA LEU A 83 12.08 -3.85 13.34
C LEU A 83 12.04 -3.95 14.89
N ILE A 84 11.57 -5.08 15.43
CA ILE A 84 11.49 -5.30 16.88
C ILE A 84 12.86 -5.69 17.46
N LYS A 85 13.72 -6.35 16.65
CA LYS A 85 15.07 -6.76 17.09
C LYS A 85 15.96 -5.56 17.39
N GLU A 86 15.97 -4.55 16.53
CA GLU A 86 16.82 -3.36 16.73
C GLU A 86 16.41 -2.51 17.94
N LYS A 87 15.10 -2.44 18.24
CA LYS A 87 14.58 -1.68 19.38
C LYS A 87 15.02 -2.27 20.73
N LYS A 88 15.34 -3.57 20.80
CA LYS A 88 15.89 -4.22 22.01
C LYS A 88 17.39 -3.97 22.18
N GLU A 89 18.16 -3.93 21.10
CA GLU A 89 19.62 -3.71 21.16
C GLU A 89 19.99 -2.28 21.55
N ASN A 90 19.20 -1.28 21.15
CA ASN A 90 19.43 0.14 21.52
C ASN A 90 18.93 0.53 22.92
N ARG A 91 18.27 -0.36 23.67
CA ARG A 91 17.86 -0.13 25.07
C ARG A 91 18.81 -0.79 26.09
N LEU A 92 19.83 -1.51 25.61
CA LEU A 92 20.82 -2.22 26.43
C LEU A 92 22.24 -1.59 26.31
N LYS A 93 22.34 -0.40 25.72
CA LYS A 93 23.52 0.48 25.76
C LYS A 93 23.16 1.77 26.49
#